data_AF-A0A4Q4N526-F1
#
_entry.id   AF-A0A4Q4N526-F1
#
_cell.length_a   1.000
_cell.length_b   1.000
_cell.length_c   1.000
_cell.angle_alpha   90.00
_cell.angle_beta   90.00
_cell.angle_gamma   90.00
#
_symmetry.space_group_name_H-M   'P 1'
#
loop_
_entity.id
_entity.type
_entity.pdbx_description
1 polymer ?
#
loop_
_entity_poly.entity_id
_entity_poly.type
_entity_poly.pdbx_seq_one_letter_code
_entity_poly.pdbx_strand_id
1 'polypeptide(L)'
;MPTLDVSELNIVVAILGAFIICYGFLSVKIKQVWYLGEALPAVLVGIILGPIAARFLDAEKWGSAAEGQREAITLGMCRIVIGVQLVIAGFQLPAKYQQGRWKEMTILLLPVMTIMWICTSLCILVTIPKLSFLAALVIGSCVTCTDPILSQAVAKGPFADKFVPRALREIISSEAGANDGFGFPFLLLATYLIRHADLEGLELKPGVEGVKEIAHRAVGLLSKRSEEGVGRLGGGVPMAMEQWIVEGWLYIILMSVAIGALVGVGSMFAIKFSLRKKWIDSESLLLWPMAVGLFLIGICGALGTDDLLACFVAGNAMNWNGIYLEETEKRHDEVNSCFDVILNFGGFMYIGTIIPWAEFQLPEVTGISVGRLMILGFLILAFRRIPAIFMVYKVMPACVKDWKEALFMGYFGPIGIGAVFYVEHTRHLFPKPGEASTEEEENLVAAMIPVVYFLVIFSIVVHGLSIPALDAFYRYKKIPPIEEAEPAEIRVLSVHEPLPNNTRVDAKRNSVYQHNRFSRPVSMGPGPELYRWNNQARDSDATFRSNSQSEAVNYAQKLQAIRFAEDYAHEKTNLRQ
;
A
#
# COMPACT_ATOMS: atom_id res chain seq x y z
N MET A 1 2.38 43.07 21.94
CA MET A 1 0.94 42.71 21.91
C MET A 1 0.82 41.36 21.24
N PRO A 2 0.01 40.41 21.74
CA PRO A 2 -0.21 39.17 21.00
C PRO A 2 -0.91 39.52 19.68
N THR A 3 -0.20 39.38 18.57
CA THR A 3 -0.75 39.54 17.21
C THR A 3 -1.27 38.18 16.76
N LEU A 4 -2.46 38.16 16.15
CA LEU A 4 -2.99 36.96 15.52
C LEU A 4 -2.08 36.60 14.33
N ASP A 5 -1.20 35.62 14.53
CA ASP A 5 -0.30 35.13 13.49
C ASP A 5 -0.98 33.99 12.71
N VAL A 6 -1.64 34.37 11.62
CA VAL A 6 -2.29 33.46 10.69
C VAL A 6 -1.25 32.95 9.67
N SER A 7 -0.18 32.34 10.18
CA SER A 7 0.83 31.71 9.32
C SER A 7 0.26 30.43 8.68
N GLU A 8 0.81 30.07 7.53
CA GLU A 8 0.37 28.92 6.75
C GLU A 8 0.59 27.60 7.52
N LEU A 9 1.72 27.50 8.23
CA LEU A 9 1.98 26.41 9.15
C LEU A 9 0.91 26.32 10.23
N ASN A 10 0.55 27.44 10.86
CA ASN A 10 -0.47 27.47 11.91
C ASN A 10 -1.84 27.00 11.37
N ILE A 11 -2.22 27.42 10.16
CA ILE A 11 -3.47 26.99 9.52
C ILE A 11 -3.44 25.49 9.22
N VAL A 12 -2.39 25.00 8.55
CA VAL A 12 -2.29 23.59 8.14
C VAL A 12 -2.30 22.66 9.35
N VAL A 13 -1.50 22.98 10.38
CA VAL A 13 -1.44 22.19 11.61
C VAL A 13 -2.76 22.26 12.38
N ALA A 14 -3.42 23.43 12.44
CA ALA A 14 -4.72 23.57 13.07
C ALA A 14 -5.81 22.75 12.36
N ILE A 15 -5.83 22.75 11.03
CA ILE A 15 -6.79 21.99 10.24
C ILE A 15 -6.54 20.48 10.36
N LEU A 16 -5.27 20.04 10.24
CA LEU A 16 -4.90 18.64 10.42
C LEU A 16 -5.27 18.16 11.84
N GLY A 17 -4.94 18.95 12.86
CA GLY A 17 -5.29 18.67 14.25
C GLY A 17 -6.80 18.60 14.47
N ALA A 18 -7.55 19.58 13.96
CA ALA A 18 -9.01 19.60 14.03
C ALA A 18 -9.64 18.39 13.34
N PHE A 19 -9.12 18.00 12.17
CA PHE A 19 -9.55 16.80 11.46
C PHE A 19 -9.31 15.53 12.28
N ILE A 20 -8.11 15.35 12.84
CA ILE A 20 -7.77 14.18 13.67
C ILE A 20 -8.69 14.10 14.90
N ILE A 21 -8.94 15.23 15.57
CA ILE A 21 -9.86 15.29 16.71
C ILE A 21 -11.28 14.87 16.30
N CYS A 22 -11.82 15.47 15.23
CA CYS A 22 -13.16 15.15 14.75
C CYS A 22 -13.28 13.69 14.29
N TYR A 23 -12.27 13.19 13.58
CA TYR A 23 -12.19 11.80 13.15
C TYR A 23 -12.16 10.87 14.36
N GLY A 24 -11.39 11.20 15.41
CA GLY A 24 -11.30 10.42 16.64
C GLY A 24 -12.67 10.13 17.28
N PHE A 25 -13.52 11.15 17.39
CA PHE A 25 -14.88 11.02 17.95
C PHE A 25 -15.81 10.12 17.11
N LEU A 26 -15.56 10.00 15.81
CA LEU A 26 -16.38 9.21 14.87
C LEU A 26 -15.69 7.91 14.41
N SER A 27 -14.46 7.66 14.87
CA SER A 27 -13.56 6.61 14.36
C SER A 27 -14.18 5.22 14.40
N VAL A 28 -14.84 4.86 15.50
CA VAL A 28 -15.54 3.57 15.67
C VAL A 28 -16.66 3.41 14.64
N LYS A 29 -17.46 4.45 14.40
CA LYS A 29 -18.53 4.40 13.40
C LYS A 29 -17.96 4.26 11.99
N ILE A 30 -16.93 5.03 11.66
CA ILE A 30 -16.29 5.02 10.35
C ILE A 30 -15.65 3.64 10.08
N LYS A 31 -14.80 3.15 10.99
CA LYS A 31 -14.01 1.93 10.80
C LYS A 31 -14.78 0.63 11.05
N GLN A 32 -15.51 0.53 12.17
CA GLN A 32 -16.13 -0.74 12.59
C GLN A 32 -17.55 -0.95 12.07
N VAL A 33 -18.31 0.14 11.86
CA VAL A 33 -19.73 0.07 11.45
C VAL A 33 -19.91 0.29 9.96
N TRP A 34 -19.29 1.35 9.42
CA TRP A 34 -19.36 1.69 8.00
C TRP A 34 -18.28 1.01 7.16
N TYR A 35 -17.26 0.43 7.79
CA TYR A 35 -16.14 -0.23 7.12
C TYR A 35 -15.42 0.67 6.09
N LEU A 36 -15.35 1.97 6.39
CA LEU A 36 -14.69 2.95 5.53
C LEU A 36 -13.22 3.10 5.94
N GLY A 37 -12.32 2.98 4.98
CA GLY A 37 -10.89 3.20 5.20
C GLY A 37 -10.55 4.66 5.49
N GLU A 38 -9.36 4.90 6.05
CA GLU A 38 -8.86 6.24 6.43
C GLU A 38 -8.58 7.15 5.23
N ALA A 39 -8.16 6.56 4.11
CA ALA A 39 -7.74 7.27 2.92
C ALA A 39 -8.87 8.13 2.31
N LEU A 40 -10.09 7.58 2.20
CA LEU A 40 -11.19 8.28 1.53
C LEU A 40 -11.59 9.58 2.28
N PRO A 41 -11.87 9.57 3.60
CA PRO A 41 -12.10 10.80 4.36
C PRO A 41 -10.93 11.79 4.27
N ALA A 42 -9.69 11.30 4.35
CA ALA A 42 -8.50 12.14 4.30
C ALA A 42 -8.34 12.86 2.94
N VAL A 43 -8.49 12.13 1.83
CA VAL A 43 -8.47 12.72 0.47
C VAL A 43 -9.61 13.72 0.30
N LEU A 44 -10.83 13.41 0.75
CA LEU A 44 -11.97 14.32 0.63
C LEU A 44 -11.73 15.65 1.36
N VAL A 45 -11.18 15.59 2.57
CA VAL A 45 -10.78 16.80 3.30
C VAL A 45 -9.67 17.51 2.56
N GLY A 46 -8.67 16.78 2.04
CA GLY A 46 -7.62 17.33 1.18
C GLY A 46 -8.17 18.07 -0.04
N ILE A 47 -9.18 17.51 -0.73
CA ILE A 47 -9.82 18.13 -1.90
C ILE A 47 -10.57 19.40 -1.51
N ILE A 48 -11.31 19.39 -0.40
CA ILE A 48 -12.04 20.57 0.10
C ILE A 48 -11.05 21.67 0.48
N LEU A 49 -9.94 21.27 1.08
CA LEU A 49 -8.85 22.17 1.38
C LEU A 49 -8.12 22.58 0.12
N GLY A 50 -8.07 21.80 -0.95
CA GLY A 50 -7.33 22.03 -2.18
C GLY A 50 -7.42 23.46 -2.72
N PRO A 51 -8.61 24.08 -2.91
CA PRO A 51 -8.73 25.48 -3.35
C PRO A 51 -8.30 26.51 -2.30
N ILE A 52 -8.42 26.18 -1.01
CA ILE A 52 -8.01 27.01 0.13
C ILE A 52 -6.47 26.91 0.24
N ALA A 53 -5.94 25.70 0.35
CA ALA A 53 -4.56 25.31 0.14
C ALA A 53 -3.96 25.90 -1.17
N ALA A 54 -4.62 25.93 -2.31
CA ALA A 54 -4.04 26.52 -3.51
C ALA A 54 -3.84 28.04 -3.39
N ARG A 55 -4.49 28.69 -2.40
CA ARG A 55 -4.28 30.10 -2.03
C ARG A 55 -3.39 30.29 -0.78
N PHE A 56 -3.17 29.25 0.03
CA PHE A 56 -2.52 29.28 1.36
C PHE A 56 -1.36 28.28 1.55
N LEU A 57 -1.29 27.26 0.72
CA LEU A 57 -0.20 26.31 0.43
C LEU A 57 0.32 26.63 -0.98
N ASP A 58 0.41 27.92 -1.28
CA ASP A 58 1.27 28.35 -2.37
C ASP A 58 2.68 27.99 -1.92
N ALA A 59 3.28 26.98 -2.56
CA ALA A 59 4.64 26.55 -2.25
C ALA A 59 5.65 27.70 -2.42
N GLU A 60 5.22 28.82 -3.01
CA GLU A 60 5.90 30.12 -3.03
C GLU A 60 6.16 30.75 -1.64
N LYS A 61 5.39 30.40 -0.59
CA LYS A 61 5.46 31.07 0.73
C LYS A 61 6.11 30.23 1.83
N TRP A 62 6.30 28.93 1.63
CA TRP A 62 7.06 28.06 2.53
C TRP A 62 8.57 28.15 2.22
N GLY A 63 9.27 29.07 2.90
CA GLY A 63 10.72 28.99 3.20
C GLY A 63 11.69 28.66 2.05
N SER A 64 12.34 29.71 1.51
CA SER A 64 13.45 29.68 0.54
C SER A 64 13.09 29.14 -0.86
N ALA A 65 12.60 30.09 -1.67
CA ALA A 65 12.22 29.91 -3.06
C ALA A 65 13.37 29.36 -3.93
N ALA A 66 13.13 28.20 -4.53
CA ALA A 66 13.48 27.94 -5.92
C ALA A 66 12.24 27.35 -6.59
N GLU A 67 11.83 27.88 -7.74
CA GLU A 67 10.76 27.30 -8.56
C GLU A 67 11.07 25.81 -8.81
N GLY A 68 10.13 24.90 -8.48
CA GLY A 68 10.27 23.45 -8.68
C GLY A 68 10.42 22.56 -7.44
N GLN A 69 10.35 23.09 -6.20
CA GLN A 69 10.51 22.26 -4.99
C GLN A 69 9.31 21.36 -4.65
N ARG A 70 8.12 21.63 -5.18
CA ARG A 70 6.90 20.84 -4.89
C ARG A 70 7.07 19.35 -5.23
N GLU A 71 7.74 19.06 -6.34
CA GLU A 71 8.02 17.70 -6.81
C GLU A 71 8.89 16.95 -5.78
N ALA A 72 9.98 17.57 -5.33
CA ALA A 72 10.88 17.00 -4.34
C ALA A 72 10.20 16.79 -2.97
N ILE A 73 9.34 17.72 -2.56
CA ILE A 73 8.55 17.60 -1.31
C ILE A 73 7.54 16.46 -1.43
N THR A 74 6.81 16.37 -2.55
CA THR A 74 5.83 15.31 -2.80
C THR A 74 6.51 13.94 -2.77
N LEU A 75 7.63 13.81 -3.49
CA LEU A 75 8.42 12.59 -3.53
C LEU A 75 8.93 12.21 -2.14
N GLY A 76 9.55 13.14 -1.41
CA GLY A 76 10.06 12.91 -0.06
C GLY A 76 8.98 12.49 0.93
N MET A 77 7.81 13.13 0.87
CA MET A 77 6.69 12.79 1.73
C MET A 77 6.13 11.40 1.41
N CYS A 78 5.93 11.07 0.12
CA CYS A 78 5.49 9.73 -0.27
C CYS A 78 6.47 8.65 0.19
N ARG A 79 7.79 8.89 0.08
CA ARG A 79 8.83 7.97 0.56
C ARG A 79 8.72 7.68 2.06
N ILE A 80 8.48 8.72 2.88
CA ILE A 80 8.30 8.56 4.33
C ILE A 80 7.03 7.76 4.65
N VAL A 81 5.90 8.14 4.04
CA VAL A 81 4.61 7.48 4.29
C VAL A 81 4.67 6.01 3.90
N ILE A 82 5.17 5.69 2.70
CA ILE A 82 5.21 4.31 2.20
C ILE A 82 6.29 3.51 2.92
N GLY A 83 7.53 4.03 3.02
CA GLY A 83 8.64 3.26 3.55
C GLY A 83 8.44 2.79 5.00
N VAL A 84 7.91 3.67 5.88
CA VAL A 84 7.55 3.28 7.25
C VAL A 84 6.50 2.16 7.27
N GLN A 85 5.44 2.33 6.47
CA GLN A 85 4.36 1.34 6.42
C GLN A 85 4.79 0.01 5.84
N LEU A 86 5.77 0.01 4.93
CA LEU A 86 6.36 -1.22 4.39
C LEU A 86 7.16 -1.99 5.45
N VAL A 87 7.87 -1.29 6.35
CA VAL A 87 8.52 -1.96 7.50
C VAL A 87 7.45 -2.61 8.40
N ILE A 88 6.37 -1.86 8.69
CA ILE A 88 5.27 -2.32 9.55
C ILE A 88 4.56 -3.54 8.93
N ALA A 89 4.23 -3.46 7.65
CA ALA A 89 3.64 -4.56 6.90
C ALA A 89 4.54 -5.81 6.91
N GLY A 90 5.85 -5.63 6.80
CA GLY A 90 6.83 -6.71 6.79
C GLY A 90 6.93 -7.46 8.11
N PHE A 91 7.01 -6.77 9.26
CA PHE A 91 7.17 -7.46 10.55
C PHE A 91 5.89 -8.12 11.07
N GLN A 92 4.72 -7.61 10.65
CA GLN A 92 3.41 -8.16 11.06
C GLN A 92 3.07 -9.49 10.39
N LEU A 93 3.79 -9.86 9.32
CA LEU A 93 3.69 -11.17 8.68
C LEU A 93 4.27 -12.27 9.59
N PRO A 94 3.82 -13.53 9.44
CA PRO A 94 4.38 -14.66 10.18
C PRO A 94 5.89 -14.81 10.02
N ALA A 95 6.56 -15.39 11.02
CA ALA A 95 7.99 -15.62 10.96
C ALA A 95 8.38 -16.45 9.73
N LYS A 96 9.41 -16.01 9.01
CA LYS A 96 9.91 -16.65 7.76
C LYS A 96 8.86 -16.78 6.66
N TYR A 97 7.84 -15.91 6.63
CA TYR A 97 6.76 -15.99 5.66
C TYR A 97 7.26 -16.05 4.21
N GLN A 98 8.22 -15.17 3.85
CA GLN A 98 8.80 -15.15 2.50
C GLN A 98 9.50 -16.47 2.12
N GLN A 99 10.14 -17.14 3.08
CA GLN A 99 10.74 -18.46 2.84
C GLN A 99 9.68 -19.55 2.66
N GLY A 100 8.59 -19.49 3.42
CA GLY A 100 7.50 -20.46 3.33
C GLY A 100 6.65 -20.32 2.06
N ARG A 101 6.49 -19.09 1.56
CA ARG A 101 5.60 -18.71 0.44
C ARG A 101 6.32 -18.17 -0.78
N TRP A 102 7.60 -18.49 -0.94
CA TRP A 102 8.44 -17.94 -2.00
C TRP A 102 7.87 -18.21 -3.39
N LYS A 103 7.27 -19.38 -3.64
CA LYS A 103 6.68 -19.73 -4.93
C LYS A 103 5.51 -18.83 -5.29
N GLU A 104 4.58 -18.65 -4.36
CA GLU A 104 3.42 -17.79 -4.52
C GLU A 104 3.85 -16.33 -4.72
N MET A 105 4.82 -15.86 -3.94
CA MET A 105 5.38 -14.51 -4.09
C MET A 105 6.09 -14.31 -5.44
N THR A 106 6.88 -15.27 -5.91
CA THR A 106 7.52 -15.19 -7.24
C THR A 106 6.48 -15.14 -8.36
N ILE A 107 5.38 -15.90 -8.25
CA ILE A 107 4.29 -15.86 -9.23
C ILE A 107 3.61 -14.48 -9.23
N LEU A 108 3.39 -13.88 -8.06
CA LEU A 108 2.73 -12.58 -7.97
C LEU A 108 3.63 -11.43 -8.47
N LEU A 109 4.91 -11.43 -8.09
CA LEU A 109 5.83 -10.33 -8.40
C LEU A 109 6.40 -10.40 -9.83
N LEU A 110 6.46 -11.58 -10.45
CA LEU A 110 6.98 -11.72 -11.82
C LEU A 110 5.86 -11.83 -12.87
N PRO A 111 5.23 -13.01 -13.12
CA PRO A 111 4.28 -13.13 -14.22
C PRO A 111 3.00 -12.32 -14.00
N VAL A 112 2.44 -12.27 -12.79
CA VAL A 112 1.20 -11.52 -12.54
C VAL A 112 1.43 -10.02 -12.71
N MET A 113 2.46 -9.46 -12.07
CA MET A 113 2.82 -8.05 -12.24
C MET A 113 3.14 -7.70 -13.71
N THR A 114 3.82 -8.58 -14.45
CA THR A 114 4.07 -8.37 -15.89
C THR A 114 2.79 -8.32 -16.70
N ILE A 115 1.84 -9.24 -16.46
CA ILE A 115 0.53 -9.23 -17.13
C ILE A 115 -0.25 -7.97 -16.75
N MET A 116 -0.25 -7.60 -15.47
CA MET A 116 -0.89 -6.36 -14.99
C MET A 116 -0.32 -5.13 -15.70
N TRP A 117 0.99 -5.04 -15.83
CA TRP A 117 1.68 -3.95 -16.50
C TRP A 117 1.29 -3.83 -17.98
N ILE A 118 1.34 -4.95 -18.71
CA ILE A 118 0.96 -4.97 -20.14
C ILE A 118 -0.52 -4.64 -20.30
N CYS A 119 -1.42 -5.26 -19.53
CA CYS A 119 -2.86 -4.98 -19.61
C CYS A 119 -3.19 -3.52 -19.29
N THR A 120 -2.52 -2.94 -18.27
CA THR A 120 -2.72 -1.53 -17.90
C THR A 120 -2.24 -0.59 -19.00
N SER A 121 -1.07 -0.88 -19.57
CA SER A 121 -0.49 -0.10 -20.68
C SER A 121 -1.37 -0.16 -21.93
N LEU A 122 -1.94 -1.33 -22.25
CA LEU A 122 -2.90 -1.48 -23.34
C LEU A 122 -4.20 -0.69 -23.09
N CYS A 123 -4.71 -0.68 -21.86
CA CYS A 123 -5.88 0.13 -21.51
C CYS A 123 -5.60 1.64 -21.69
N ILE A 124 -4.42 2.11 -21.30
CA ILE A 124 -3.98 3.50 -21.48
C ILE A 124 -3.87 3.82 -22.98
N LEU A 125 -3.22 2.96 -23.77
CA LEU A 125 -3.04 3.14 -25.20
C LEU A 125 -4.38 3.26 -25.96
N VAL A 126 -5.38 2.44 -25.58
CA VAL A 126 -6.69 2.44 -26.24
C VAL A 126 -7.52 3.68 -25.88
N THR A 127 -7.32 4.25 -24.70
CA THR A 127 -8.18 5.33 -24.18
C THR A 127 -7.61 6.73 -24.41
N ILE A 128 -6.28 6.88 -24.33
CA ILE A 128 -5.60 8.17 -24.48
C ILE A 128 -4.99 8.23 -25.88
N PRO A 129 -5.50 9.08 -26.78
CA PRO A 129 -4.94 9.20 -28.12
C PRO A 129 -3.55 9.86 -28.08
N LYS A 130 -2.81 9.79 -29.19
CA LYS A 130 -1.48 10.41 -29.35
C LYS A 130 -0.36 9.86 -28.45
N LEU A 131 -0.62 8.80 -27.67
CA LEU A 131 0.42 8.07 -26.95
C LEU A 131 1.01 6.95 -27.80
N SER A 132 2.33 6.83 -27.79
CA SER A 132 3.02 5.65 -28.31
C SER A 132 2.87 4.48 -27.34
N PHE A 133 3.09 3.26 -27.83
CA PHE A 133 3.06 2.06 -26.97
C PHE A 133 4.09 2.15 -25.84
N LEU A 134 5.29 2.66 -26.11
CA LEU A 134 6.33 2.85 -25.10
C LEU A 134 5.93 3.89 -24.05
N ALA A 135 5.32 5.01 -24.46
CA ALA A 135 4.79 6.01 -23.53
C ALA A 135 3.71 5.39 -22.61
N ALA A 136 2.82 4.57 -23.17
CA ALA A 136 1.82 3.85 -22.39
C ALA A 136 2.44 2.84 -21.42
N LEU A 137 3.57 2.20 -21.76
CA LEU A 137 4.32 1.31 -20.86
C LEU A 137 4.94 2.08 -19.67
N VAL A 138 5.44 3.29 -19.89
CA VAL A 138 5.94 4.16 -18.81
C VAL A 138 4.81 4.55 -17.86
N ILE A 139 3.71 5.10 -18.38
CA ILE A 139 2.56 5.46 -17.53
C ILE A 139 1.98 4.23 -16.84
N GLY A 140 1.88 3.10 -17.56
CA GLY A 140 1.42 1.83 -17.03
C GLY A 140 2.28 1.31 -15.88
N SER A 141 3.60 1.48 -15.94
CA SER A 141 4.51 1.08 -14.84
C SER A 141 4.23 1.85 -13.55
N CYS A 142 3.90 3.14 -13.64
CA CYS A 142 3.57 3.99 -12.49
C CYS A 142 2.33 3.53 -11.74
N VAL A 143 1.39 2.85 -12.41
CA VAL A 143 0.12 2.38 -11.82
C VAL A 143 0.05 0.86 -11.72
N THR A 144 1.13 0.14 -12.02
CA THR A 144 1.15 -1.33 -11.93
C THR A 144 1.19 -1.79 -10.49
N CYS A 145 1.91 -1.09 -9.62
CA CYS A 145 2.02 -1.41 -8.20
C CYS A 145 0.68 -1.22 -7.48
N THR A 146 0.40 -2.08 -6.51
CA THR A 146 -0.81 -2.05 -5.70
C THR A 146 -0.48 -1.45 -4.34
N ASP A 147 -1.25 -0.46 -3.92
CA ASP A 147 -0.94 0.35 -2.76
C ASP A 147 -1.01 -0.44 -1.44
N PRO A 148 0.06 -0.47 -0.63
CA PRO A 148 0.10 -1.20 0.62
C PRO A 148 -0.90 -0.67 1.64
N ILE A 149 -1.20 0.63 1.63
CA ILE A 149 -2.03 1.29 2.63
C ILE A 149 -3.51 0.91 2.43
N LEU A 150 -3.99 1.12 1.21
CA LEU A 150 -5.35 0.79 0.80
C LEU A 150 -5.57 -0.73 0.83
N SER A 151 -4.55 -1.52 0.45
CA SER A 151 -4.62 -2.98 0.54
C SER A 151 -4.66 -3.45 1.99
N GLN A 152 -3.98 -2.76 2.91
CA GLN A 152 -4.05 -3.05 4.33
C GLN A 152 -5.45 -2.82 4.89
N ALA A 153 -6.24 -1.86 4.43
CA ALA A 153 -7.64 -1.75 4.86
C ALA A 153 -8.48 -3.00 4.51
N VAL A 154 -8.12 -3.73 3.45
CA VAL A 154 -8.78 -4.97 3.00
C VAL A 154 -8.16 -6.21 3.65
N ALA A 155 -6.85 -6.17 3.95
CA ALA A 155 -6.12 -7.27 4.58
C ALA A 155 -6.16 -7.22 6.11
N LYS A 156 -6.33 -6.05 6.72
CA LYS A 156 -6.25 -5.76 8.15
C LYS A 156 -7.35 -4.75 8.48
N GLY A 157 -8.48 -5.26 8.96
CA GLY A 157 -9.58 -4.38 9.33
C GLY A 157 -10.84 -5.13 9.74
N PRO A 158 -11.82 -4.39 10.27
CA PRO A 158 -12.97 -5.00 10.93
C PRO A 158 -13.88 -5.81 9.99
N PHE A 159 -13.81 -5.56 8.67
CA PHE A 159 -14.47 -6.37 7.64
C PHE A 159 -13.67 -7.64 7.33
N ALA A 160 -12.35 -7.49 7.15
CA ALA A 160 -11.43 -8.57 6.85
C ALA A 160 -11.44 -9.65 7.95
N ASP A 161 -11.49 -9.23 9.21
CA ASP A 161 -11.57 -10.12 10.37
C ASP A 161 -12.84 -10.99 10.35
N LYS A 162 -13.95 -10.48 9.80
CA LYS A 162 -15.21 -11.23 9.70
C LYS A 162 -15.25 -12.16 8.49
N PHE A 163 -14.78 -11.72 7.32
CA PHE A 163 -15.20 -12.34 6.06
C PHE A 163 -14.07 -12.76 5.12
N VAL A 164 -12.82 -12.35 5.38
CA VAL A 164 -11.69 -12.65 4.48
C VAL A 164 -10.78 -13.70 5.12
N PRO A 165 -10.53 -14.83 4.46
CA PRO A 165 -9.66 -15.87 5.01
C PRO A 165 -8.25 -15.37 5.28
N ARG A 166 -7.68 -15.80 6.41
CA ARG A 166 -6.32 -15.40 6.84
C ARG A 166 -5.25 -15.58 5.76
N ALA A 167 -5.16 -16.74 5.12
CA ALA A 167 -4.14 -17.01 4.11
C ALA A 167 -4.21 -16.02 2.94
N LEU A 168 -5.43 -15.61 2.56
CA LEU A 168 -5.67 -14.60 1.52
C LEU A 168 -5.21 -13.20 1.99
N ARG A 169 -5.46 -12.86 3.24
CA ARG A 169 -5.02 -11.59 3.84
C ARG A 169 -3.50 -11.49 3.92
N GLU A 170 -2.84 -12.56 4.37
CA GLU A 170 -1.39 -12.63 4.49
C GLU A 170 -0.71 -12.49 3.12
N ILE A 171 -1.21 -13.16 2.08
CA ILE A 171 -0.63 -13.03 0.74
C ILE A 171 -0.88 -11.65 0.13
N ILE A 172 -2.07 -11.06 0.30
CA ILE A 172 -2.37 -9.69 -0.18
C ILE A 172 -1.46 -8.68 0.52
N SER A 173 -1.29 -8.77 1.84
CA SER A 173 -0.40 -7.87 2.58
C SER A 173 1.07 -8.05 2.19
N SER A 174 1.50 -9.28 1.91
CA SER A 174 2.88 -9.56 1.50
C SER A 174 3.15 -9.08 0.08
N GLU A 175 2.22 -9.29 -0.84
CA GLU A 175 2.33 -8.84 -2.22
C GLU A 175 2.29 -7.31 -2.33
N ALA A 176 1.36 -6.64 -1.65
CA ALA A 176 1.30 -5.18 -1.60
C ALA A 176 2.51 -4.54 -0.90
N GLY A 177 3.22 -5.30 -0.05
CA GLY A 177 4.46 -4.82 0.57
C GLY A 177 5.69 -4.94 -0.35
N ALA A 178 5.73 -5.95 -1.21
CA ALA A 178 6.87 -6.20 -2.09
C ALA A 178 6.75 -5.52 -3.47
N ASN A 179 5.54 -5.35 -3.97
CA ASN A 179 5.28 -4.85 -5.33
C ASN A 179 5.73 -3.38 -5.54
N ASP A 180 5.59 -2.52 -4.52
CA ASP A 180 5.95 -1.10 -4.58
C ASP A 180 7.44 -0.91 -4.78
N GLY A 181 8.28 -1.85 -4.34
CA GLY A 181 9.70 -1.88 -4.69
C GLY A 181 9.98 -2.60 -6.02
N PHE A 182 9.30 -3.72 -6.26
CA PHE A 182 9.47 -4.49 -7.51
C PHE A 182 8.93 -3.79 -8.79
N GLY A 183 8.32 -2.61 -8.69
CA GLY A 183 7.86 -1.82 -9.83
C GLY A 183 8.99 -1.17 -10.63
N PHE A 184 10.13 -0.87 -10.00
CA PHE A 184 11.26 -0.19 -10.65
C PHE A 184 11.78 -0.89 -11.92
N PRO A 185 12.02 -2.22 -11.93
CA PRO A 185 12.41 -2.92 -13.15
C PRO A 185 11.48 -2.69 -14.34
N PHE A 186 10.16 -2.56 -14.13
CA PHE A 186 9.21 -2.32 -15.22
C PHE A 186 9.31 -0.88 -15.74
N LEU A 187 9.42 0.10 -14.83
CA LEU A 187 9.61 1.51 -15.18
C LEU A 187 10.91 1.73 -15.93
N LEU A 188 12.02 1.16 -15.43
CA LEU A 188 13.34 1.31 -16.04
C LEU A 188 13.41 0.64 -17.39
N LEU A 189 12.83 -0.56 -17.56
CA LEU A 189 12.77 -1.20 -18.87
C LEU A 189 12.05 -0.31 -19.90
N ALA A 190 10.87 0.22 -19.54
CA ALA A 190 10.13 1.12 -20.43
C ALA A 190 10.93 2.38 -20.77
N THR A 191 11.58 2.96 -19.76
CA THR A 191 12.35 4.20 -19.89
C THR A 191 13.60 3.99 -20.75
N TYR A 192 14.39 2.94 -20.52
CA TYR A 192 15.57 2.64 -21.32
C TYR A 192 15.22 2.28 -22.76
N LEU A 193 14.10 1.59 -23.00
CA LEU A 193 13.62 1.34 -24.36
C LEU A 193 13.28 2.64 -25.10
N ILE A 194 12.73 3.65 -24.42
CA ILE A 194 12.50 4.97 -25.02
C ILE A 194 13.83 5.70 -25.28
N ARG A 195 14.73 5.71 -24.30
CA ARG A 195 16.02 6.44 -24.37
C ARG A 195 16.97 5.86 -25.41
N HIS A 196 16.97 4.54 -25.61
CA HIS A 196 17.86 3.87 -26.57
C HIS A 196 17.16 3.43 -27.86
N ALA A 197 15.91 3.85 -28.09
CA ALA A 197 15.26 3.69 -29.39
C ALA A 197 16.12 4.35 -30.48
N ASP A 198 16.32 3.65 -31.60
CA ASP A 198 17.16 4.14 -32.69
C ASP A 198 16.62 5.47 -33.24
N LEU A 199 17.52 6.42 -33.47
CA LEU A 199 17.22 7.76 -33.98
C LEU A 199 16.89 7.77 -35.49
N GLU A 200 16.97 6.61 -36.16
CA GLU A 200 16.70 6.47 -37.59
C GLU A 200 15.18 6.50 -37.85
N GLY A 201 14.66 7.68 -38.22
CA GLY A 201 13.29 7.85 -38.73
C GLY A 201 12.35 8.70 -37.87
N LEU A 202 12.83 9.34 -36.79
CA LEU A 202 12.02 10.21 -35.93
C LEU A 202 11.91 11.64 -36.49
N GLU A 203 10.68 12.18 -36.54
CA GLU A 203 10.40 13.59 -36.82
C GLU A 203 10.81 14.45 -35.61
N LEU A 204 11.99 15.06 -35.69
CA LEU A 204 12.47 16.03 -34.69
C LEU A 204 11.75 17.36 -34.88
N LYS A 205 11.46 18.08 -33.79
CA LYS A 205 10.86 19.42 -33.88
C LYS A 205 11.77 20.36 -34.72
N PRO A 206 11.20 21.22 -35.58
CA PRO A 206 11.97 22.12 -36.43
C PRO A 206 12.84 23.06 -35.58
N GLY A 207 14.16 23.03 -35.82
CA GLY A 207 15.16 23.76 -35.02
C GLY A 207 16.21 22.86 -34.35
N VAL A 208 15.95 21.56 -34.21
CA VAL A 208 16.89 20.57 -33.62
C VAL A 208 17.71 19.82 -34.69
N GLU A 209 17.35 19.96 -35.97
CA GLU A 209 17.97 19.24 -37.10
C GLU A 209 19.46 19.55 -37.30
N GLY A 210 19.91 20.77 -37.02
CA GLY A 210 21.34 21.15 -37.09
C GLY A 210 22.22 20.50 -36.03
N VAL A 211 21.62 19.87 -35.01
CA VAL A 211 22.30 19.23 -33.89
C VAL A 211 22.63 17.77 -34.22
N LYS A 212 22.09 17.19 -35.30
CA LYS A 212 22.24 15.75 -35.65
C LYS A 212 23.70 15.30 -35.84
N GLU A 213 24.51 16.12 -36.53
CA GLU A 213 25.93 15.81 -36.80
C GLU A 213 26.83 16.04 -35.58
N ILE A 214 26.49 17.02 -34.76
CA ILE A 214 27.23 17.38 -33.53
C ILE A 214 26.88 16.40 -32.41
N ALA A 215 25.61 16.01 -32.28
CA ALA A 215 25.13 15.01 -31.33
C ALA A 215 25.72 13.63 -31.62
N HIS A 216 25.76 13.17 -32.87
CA HIS A 216 26.39 11.87 -33.18
C HIS A 216 27.88 11.83 -32.81
N ARG A 217 28.62 12.94 -32.98
CA ARG A 217 30.04 13.05 -32.57
C ARG A 217 30.23 13.28 -31.07
N ALA A 218 29.32 14.02 -30.43
CA ALA A 218 29.36 14.32 -29.01
C ALA A 218 28.92 13.12 -28.17
N VAL A 219 27.90 12.37 -28.58
CA VAL A 219 27.40 11.14 -27.91
C VAL A 219 28.49 10.07 -27.86
N GLY A 220 29.30 9.92 -28.91
CA GLY A 220 30.46 9.00 -28.93
C GLY A 220 31.59 9.38 -27.95
N LEU A 221 31.67 10.64 -27.53
CA LEU A 221 32.69 11.13 -26.57
C LEU A 221 32.12 11.36 -25.15
N LEU A 222 30.82 11.66 -25.03
CA LEU A 222 30.09 11.91 -23.78
C LEU A 222 29.53 10.63 -23.13
N SER A 223 29.33 9.55 -23.89
CA SER A 223 28.91 8.24 -23.36
C SER A 223 29.89 7.64 -22.35
N LYS A 224 31.10 8.20 -22.19
CA LYS A 224 32.07 7.80 -21.17
C LYS A 224 31.97 8.58 -19.85
N ARG A 225 31.10 9.59 -19.71
CA ARG A 225 31.21 10.53 -18.57
C ARG A 225 29.97 11.33 -18.11
N SER A 226 28.73 10.86 -18.22
CA SER A 226 27.61 11.62 -17.62
C SER A 226 26.43 10.76 -17.16
N GLU A 227 26.13 10.87 -15.86
CA GLU A 227 24.89 10.46 -15.18
C GLU A 227 23.75 11.51 -15.35
N GLU A 228 23.86 12.46 -16.28
CA GLU A 228 22.91 13.60 -16.42
C GLU A 228 22.29 13.71 -17.83
N GLY A 229 22.11 12.59 -18.52
CA GLY A 229 21.47 12.57 -19.85
C GLY A 229 19.95 12.48 -19.77
N VAL A 230 19.24 13.61 -19.65
CA VAL A 230 17.79 13.67 -19.85
C VAL A 230 17.50 13.74 -21.36
N GLY A 231 17.12 12.60 -21.96
CA GLY A 231 16.75 12.52 -23.39
C GLY A 231 17.15 11.20 -24.05
N ARG A 232 17.00 11.12 -25.38
CA ARG A 232 17.40 9.95 -26.19
C ARG A 232 18.92 9.86 -26.35
N LEU A 233 19.49 8.73 -25.93
CA LEU A 233 20.93 8.44 -25.89
C LEU A 233 21.41 7.58 -27.08
N GLY A 234 20.51 6.86 -27.75
CA GLY A 234 20.84 5.93 -28.85
C GLY A 234 21.62 4.70 -28.39
N GLY A 235 21.85 3.71 -29.25
CA GLY A 235 22.58 2.47 -28.90
C GLY A 235 21.74 1.18 -28.95
N GLY A 236 20.46 1.31 -29.33
CA GLY A 236 19.57 0.18 -29.63
C GLY A 236 19.15 -0.65 -28.42
N VAL A 237 18.35 -1.69 -28.70
CA VAL A 237 17.80 -2.61 -27.70
C VAL A 237 18.87 -3.32 -26.85
N PRO A 238 20.04 -3.77 -27.38
CA PRO A 238 21.04 -4.44 -26.57
C PRO A 238 21.57 -3.58 -25.40
N MET A 239 21.83 -2.30 -25.65
CA MET A 239 22.31 -1.36 -24.62
C MET A 239 21.24 -1.14 -23.55
N ALA A 240 19.97 -0.97 -23.96
CA ALA A 240 18.85 -0.86 -23.03
C ALA A 240 18.72 -2.08 -22.12
N MET A 241 18.90 -3.28 -22.67
CA MET A 241 18.83 -4.53 -21.91
C MET A 241 20.00 -4.69 -20.95
N GLU A 242 21.21 -4.29 -21.34
CA GLU A 242 22.39 -4.30 -20.47
C GLU A 242 22.19 -3.39 -19.26
N GLN A 243 21.79 -2.13 -19.48
CA GLN A 243 21.49 -1.19 -18.39
C GLN A 243 20.34 -1.68 -17.51
N TRP A 244 19.29 -2.23 -18.11
CA TRP A 244 18.17 -2.78 -17.34
C TRP A 244 18.60 -3.92 -16.39
N ILE A 245 19.50 -4.79 -16.83
CA ILE A 245 20.02 -5.87 -15.98
C ILE A 245 20.96 -5.32 -14.89
N VAL A 246 21.88 -4.45 -15.26
CA VAL A 246 22.91 -3.95 -14.33
C VAL A 246 22.33 -2.93 -13.35
N GLU A 247 21.70 -1.86 -13.84
CA GLU A 247 21.14 -0.80 -13.01
C GLU A 247 19.82 -1.26 -12.36
N GLY A 248 18.91 -1.85 -13.12
CA GLY A 248 17.60 -2.26 -12.60
C GLY A 248 17.67 -3.44 -11.63
N TRP A 249 18.18 -4.59 -12.08
CA TRP A 249 18.17 -5.80 -11.26
C TRP A 249 19.31 -5.89 -10.25
N LEU A 250 20.56 -5.61 -10.66
CA LEU A 250 21.71 -5.77 -9.77
C LEU A 250 21.87 -4.58 -8.81
N TYR A 251 21.78 -3.35 -9.30
CA TYR A 251 22.00 -2.18 -8.46
C TYR A 251 20.75 -1.78 -7.67
N ILE A 252 19.59 -1.61 -8.30
CA ILE A 252 18.41 -1.12 -7.60
C ILE A 252 17.77 -2.22 -6.74
N ILE A 253 17.48 -3.39 -7.32
CA ILE A 253 16.78 -4.47 -6.59
C ILE A 253 17.70 -5.26 -5.66
N LEU A 254 18.77 -5.86 -6.18
CA LEU A 254 19.61 -6.77 -5.38
C LEU A 254 20.35 -6.04 -4.24
N MET A 255 20.87 -4.83 -4.48
CA MET A 255 21.49 -4.03 -3.42
C MET A 255 20.47 -3.64 -2.33
N SER A 256 19.27 -3.22 -2.73
CA SER A 256 18.20 -2.88 -1.80
C SER A 256 17.83 -4.05 -0.89
N VAL A 257 17.64 -5.24 -1.48
CA VAL A 257 17.39 -6.48 -0.72
C VAL A 257 18.55 -6.78 0.23
N ALA A 258 19.80 -6.61 -0.20
CA ALA A 258 20.97 -6.85 0.63
C ALA A 258 21.05 -5.87 1.81
N ILE A 259 20.83 -4.57 1.59
CA ILE A 259 20.82 -3.53 2.63
C ILE A 259 19.68 -3.80 3.62
N GLY A 260 18.45 -4.02 3.12
CA GLY A 260 17.29 -4.31 3.94
C GLY A 260 17.48 -5.57 4.79
N ALA A 261 18.01 -6.65 4.20
CA ALA A 261 18.31 -7.88 4.92
C ALA A 261 19.40 -7.66 5.99
N LEU A 262 20.45 -6.91 5.69
CA LEU A 262 21.53 -6.59 6.63
C LEU A 262 21.00 -5.81 7.83
N VAL A 263 20.25 -4.74 7.59
CA VAL A 263 19.67 -3.90 8.66
C VAL A 263 18.61 -4.66 9.46
N GLY A 264 17.76 -5.43 8.79
CA GLY A 264 16.72 -6.23 9.44
C GLY A 264 17.29 -7.37 10.30
N VAL A 265 18.26 -8.13 9.79
CA VAL A 265 18.95 -9.18 10.56
C VAL A 265 19.78 -8.58 11.70
N GLY A 266 20.46 -7.46 11.45
CA GLY A 266 21.17 -6.71 12.50
C GLY A 266 20.21 -6.28 13.62
N SER A 267 19.06 -5.71 13.26
CA SER A 267 17.98 -5.35 14.18
C SER A 267 17.47 -6.55 14.98
N MET A 268 17.24 -7.68 14.33
CA MET A 268 16.80 -8.92 14.98
C MET A 268 17.77 -9.37 16.07
N PHE A 269 19.09 -9.32 15.81
CA PHE A 269 20.10 -9.68 16.81
C PHE A 269 20.21 -8.63 17.92
N ALA A 270 20.19 -7.34 17.57
CA ALA A 270 20.25 -6.23 18.52
C ALA A 270 19.07 -6.28 19.51
N ILE A 271 17.84 -6.41 19.00
CA ILE A 271 16.63 -6.52 19.81
C ILE A 271 16.71 -7.75 20.72
N LYS A 272 17.07 -8.92 20.18
CA LYS A 272 17.18 -10.15 20.99
C LYS A 272 18.23 -10.02 22.09
N PHE A 273 19.35 -9.36 21.84
CA PHE A 273 20.38 -9.09 22.82
C PHE A 273 19.89 -8.12 23.90
N SER A 274 19.32 -6.99 23.50
CA SER A 274 18.80 -5.96 24.39
C SER A 274 17.65 -6.47 25.27
N LEU A 275 16.75 -7.30 24.73
CA LEU A 275 15.68 -7.94 25.50
C LEU A 275 16.22 -8.88 26.59
N ARG A 276 17.23 -9.70 26.27
CA ARG A 276 17.87 -10.58 27.26
C ARG A 276 18.54 -9.81 28.40
N LYS A 277 19.13 -8.65 28.07
CA LYS A 277 19.79 -7.77 29.03
C LYS A 277 18.83 -6.78 29.71
N LYS A 278 17.56 -6.74 29.28
CA LYS A 278 16.55 -5.75 29.71
C LYS A 278 17.00 -4.30 29.49
N TRP A 279 17.65 -4.03 28.35
CA TRP A 279 18.15 -2.71 27.98
C TRP A 279 17.17 -1.86 27.19
N ILE A 280 16.13 -2.48 26.61
CA ILE A 280 15.12 -1.79 25.80
C ILE A 280 13.78 -1.78 26.52
N ASP A 281 13.29 -0.57 26.78
CA ASP A 281 11.96 -0.26 27.29
C ASP A 281 10.87 -0.53 26.24
N SER A 282 9.60 -0.35 26.62
CA SER A 282 8.46 -0.63 25.74
C SER A 282 8.37 0.38 24.61
N GLU A 283 8.48 1.67 24.91
CA GLU A 283 8.36 2.75 23.94
C GLU A 283 9.43 2.63 22.86
N SER A 284 10.69 2.41 23.25
CA SER A 284 11.80 2.23 22.31
C SER A 284 11.67 0.98 21.43
N LEU A 285 11.11 -0.12 21.95
CA LEU A 285 10.90 -1.34 21.16
C LEU A 285 9.81 -1.14 20.10
N LEU A 286 8.70 -0.49 20.49
CA LEU A 286 7.58 -0.25 19.58
C LEU A 286 7.91 0.83 18.54
N LEU A 287 8.79 1.78 18.84
CA LEU A 287 9.30 2.80 17.90
C LEU A 287 10.32 2.25 16.90
N TRP A 288 10.89 1.07 17.17
CA TRP A 288 11.96 0.48 16.34
C TRP A 288 11.65 0.38 14.83
N PRO A 289 10.44 -0.01 14.37
CA PRO A 289 10.12 -0.10 12.94
C PRO A 289 10.17 1.26 12.25
N MET A 290 9.64 2.29 12.90
CA MET A 290 9.72 3.68 12.44
C MET A 290 11.17 4.12 12.28
N ALA A 291 12.02 3.84 13.28
CA ALA A 291 13.44 4.19 13.25
C ALA A 291 14.18 3.48 12.11
N VAL A 292 13.93 2.17 11.91
CA VAL A 292 14.50 1.40 10.80
C VAL A 292 14.03 1.93 9.45
N GLY A 293 12.75 2.26 9.31
CA GLY A 293 12.19 2.82 8.08
C GLY A 293 12.85 4.15 7.70
N LEU A 294 12.89 5.12 8.63
CA LEU A 294 13.55 6.41 8.39
C LEU A 294 15.04 6.27 8.06
N PHE A 295 15.73 5.36 8.75
CA PHE A 295 17.14 5.09 8.52
C PHE A 295 17.39 4.52 7.11
N LEU A 296 16.57 3.55 6.68
CA LEU A 296 16.67 2.93 5.36
C LEU A 296 16.31 3.93 4.25
N ILE A 297 15.26 4.72 4.41
CA ILE A 297 14.90 5.79 3.46
C ILE A 297 16.08 6.76 3.27
N GLY A 298 16.73 7.16 4.36
CA GLY A 298 17.90 8.03 4.32
C GLY A 298 19.10 7.39 3.61
N ILE A 299 19.47 6.17 3.98
CA ILE A 299 20.65 5.48 3.40
C ILE A 299 20.41 5.06 1.96
N CYS A 300 19.31 4.36 1.67
CA CYS A 300 19.01 3.91 0.31
C CYS A 300 18.80 5.10 -0.63
N GLY A 301 18.20 6.19 -0.14
CA GLY A 301 18.12 7.46 -0.87
C GLY A 301 19.48 8.08 -1.18
N ALA A 302 20.41 8.08 -0.21
CA ALA A 302 21.78 8.58 -0.42
C ALA A 302 22.58 7.68 -1.38
N LEU A 303 22.31 6.38 -1.37
CA LEU A 303 22.93 5.39 -2.26
C LEU A 303 22.25 5.30 -3.62
N GLY A 304 21.13 5.98 -3.89
CA GLY A 304 20.41 5.86 -5.15
C GLY A 304 19.82 4.45 -5.41
N THR A 305 19.51 3.71 -4.35
CA THR A 305 18.90 2.37 -4.42
C THR A 305 17.42 2.42 -4.01
N ASP A 306 16.66 1.37 -4.29
CA ASP A 306 15.26 1.27 -3.89
C ASP A 306 15.13 1.23 -2.36
N ASP A 307 14.54 2.27 -1.78
CA ASP A 307 14.30 2.35 -0.35
C ASP A 307 13.02 1.64 0.11
N LEU A 308 12.00 1.56 -0.74
CA LEU A 308 10.73 0.91 -0.45
C LEU A 308 10.92 -0.60 -0.27
N LEU A 309 11.63 -1.24 -1.21
CA LEU A 309 11.95 -2.67 -1.10
C LEU A 309 12.83 -2.96 0.12
N ALA A 310 13.81 -2.10 0.40
CA ALA A 310 14.71 -2.25 1.54
C ALA A 310 13.93 -2.21 2.86
N CYS A 311 12.97 -1.28 2.99
CA CYS A 311 12.08 -1.18 4.14
C CYS A 311 11.25 -2.45 4.34
N PHE A 312 10.61 -2.95 3.28
CA PHE A 312 9.81 -4.19 3.37
C PHE A 312 10.67 -5.39 3.76
N VAL A 313 11.84 -5.56 3.11
CA VAL A 313 12.76 -6.67 3.40
C VAL A 313 13.28 -6.58 4.84
N ALA A 314 13.60 -5.38 5.33
CA ALA A 314 14.04 -5.18 6.70
C ALA A 314 12.96 -5.54 7.72
N GLY A 315 11.70 -5.17 7.48
CA GLY A 315 10.56 -5.56 8.33
C GLY A 315 10.41 -7.08 8.43
N ASN A 316 10.47 -7.78 7.29
CA ASN A 316 10.41 -9.25 7.24
C ASN A 316 11.61 -9.90 7.95
N ALA A 317 12.82 -9.41 7.70
CA ALA A 317 14.05 -9.94 8.27
C ALA A 317 14.17 -9.69 9.78
N MET A 318 13.66 -8.56 10.27
CA MET A 318 13.60 -8.23 11.70
C MET A 318 12.75 -9.24 12.48
N ASN A 319 11.62 -9.68 11.90
CA ASN A 319 10.75 -10.69 12.50
C ASN A 319 11.08 -12.14 12.09
N TRP A 320 12.25 -12.40 11.52
CA TRP A 320 12.57 -13.74 10.97
C TRP A 320 12.56 -14.86 12.02
N ASN A 321 12.83 -14.54 13.29
CA ASN A 321 12.78 -15.47 14.41
C ASN A 321 11.44 -15.46 15.17
N GLY A 322 10.48 -14.60 14.78
CA GLY A 322 9.17 -14.44 15.42
C GLY A 322 9.16 -13.69 16.75
N ILE A 323 10.33 -13.36 17.32
CA ILE A 323 10.44 -12.76 18.66
C ILE A 323 9.91 -11.33 18.67
N TYR A 324 10.17 -10.57 17.60
CA TYR A 324 9.74 -9.17 17.53
C TYR A 324 8.21 -9.06 17.54
N LEU A 325 7.53 -9.82 16.67
CA LEU A 325 6.07 -9.87 16.64
C LEU A 325 5.48 -10.38 17.97
N GLU A 326 6.11 -11.37 18.59
CA GLU A 326 5.67 -11.86 19.90
C GLU A 326 5.74 -10.79 21.00
N GLU A 327 6.85 -10.04 21.06
CA GLU A 327 7.04 -9.00 22.07
C GLU A 327 6.18 -7.76 21.84
N THR A 328 5.95 -7.37 20.58
CA THR A 328 5.03 -6.27 20.23
C THR A 328 3.59 -6.62 20.63
N GLU A 329 3.16 -7.86 20.41
CA GLU A 329 1.83 -8.31 20.86
C GLU A 329 1.71 -8.38 22.39
N LYS A 330 2.74 -8.89 23.10
CA LYS A 330 2.78 -8.90 24.57
C LYS A 330 2.72 -7.51 25.18
N ARG A 331 3.29 -6.51 24.52
CA ARG A 331 3.35 -5.13 24.99
C ARG A 331 2.19 -4.26 24.49
N HIS A 332 1.22 -4.85 23.77
CA HIS A 332 0.11 -4.15 23.16
C HIS A 332 0.57 -2.98 22.27
N ASP A 333 1.07 -3.31 21.08
CA ASP A 333 1.53 -2.31 20.13
C ASP A 333 0.42 -1.38 19.63
N GLU A 334 0.33 -0.21 20.25
CA GLU A 334 -0.53 0.89 19.81
C GLU A 334 0.25 1.99 19.06
N VAL A 335 1.57 2.01 19.22
CA VAL A 335 2.45 3.06 18.70
C VAL A 335 2.53 2.99 17.17
N ASN A 336 2.77 1.81 16.59
CA ASN A 336 2.82 1.66 15.13
C ASN A 336 1.48 2.00 14.49
N SER A 337 0.37 1.56 15.12
CA SER A 337 -0.99 1.89 14.67
C SER A 337 -1.27 3.40 14.68
N CYS A 338 -0.75 4.13 15.68
CA CYS A 338 -0.91 5.59 15.73
C CYS A 338 -0.10 6.29 14.64
N PHE A 339 1.14 5.86 14.39
CA PHE A 339 1.96 6.38 13.30
C PHE A 339 1.33 6.11 11.93
N ASP A 340 0.79 4.92 11.71
CA ASP A 340 0.06 4.56 10.48
C ASP A 340 -1.06 5.56 10.21
N VAL A 341 -1.93 5.81 11.21
CA VAL A 341 -3.06 6.75 11.08
C VAL A 341 -2.58 8.17 10.75
N ILE A 342 -1.56 8.66 11.45
CA ILE A 342 -1.02 10.02 11.25
C ILE A 342 -0.43 10.16 9.84
N LEU A 343 0.38 9.19 9.41
CA LEU A 343 1.00 9.18 8.08
C LEU A 343 -0.05 9.02 6.97
N ASN A 344 -1.07 8.20 7.18
CA ASN A 344 -2.19 8.04 6.24
C ASN A 344 -2.97 9.33 6.07
N PHE A 345 -3.36 9.97 7.18
CA PHE A 345 -4.08 11.23 7.13
C PHE A 345 -3.26 12.34 6.49
N GLY A 346 -1.99 12.51 6.90
CA GLY A 346 -1.10 13.50 6.31
C GLY A 346 -0.89 13.26 4.81
N GLY A 347 -0.55 12.03 4.43
CA GLY A 347 -0.27 11.65 3.05
C GLY A 347 -1.48 11.80 2.13
N PHE A 348 -2.62 11.21 2.47
CA PHE A 348 -3.82 11.29 1.62
C PHE A 348 -4.46 12.68 1.62
N MET A 349 -4.41 13.42 2.73
CA MET A 349 -4.87 14.81 2.74
C MET A 349 -4.01 15.68 1.83
N TYR A 350 -2.67 15.53 1.88
CA TYR A 350 -1.78 16.23 0.97
C TYR A 350 -2.01 15.85 -0.48
N ILE A 351 -2.14 14.55 -0.81
CA ILE A 351 -2.49 14.14 -2.18
C ILE A 351 -3.77 14.84 -2.64
N GLY A 352 -4.78 14.91 -1.78
CA GLY A 352 -6.04 15.62 -2.07
C GLY A 352 -5.85 17.11 -2.37
N THR A 353 -4.88 17.79 -1.75
CA THR A 353 -4.64 19.22 -2.01
C THR A 353 -3.92 19.47 -3.33
N ILE A 354 -3.11 18.51 -3.79
CA ILE A 354 -2.23 18.70 -4.96
C ILE A 354 -2.83 18.23 -6.29
N ILE A 355 -4.09 17.77 -6.30
CA ILE A 355 -4.75 17.23 -7.50
C ILE A 355 -4.80 18.27 -8.64
N PRO A 356 -4.30 17.94 -9.85
CA PRO A 356 -4.25 18.85 -10.98
C PRO A 356 -5.60 18.89 -11.74
N TRP A 357 -6.63 19.49 -11.14
CA TRP A 357 -7.98 19.54 -11.70
C TRP A 357 -8.05 20.12 -13.13
N ALA A 358 -7.19 21.09 -13.45
CA ALA A 358 -7.16 21.73 -14.76
C ALA A 358 -6.64 20.79 -15.87
N GLU A 359 -5.78 19.83 -15.53
CA GLU A 359 -5.13 18.94 -16.49
C GLU A 359 -6.01 17.74 -16.89
N PHE A 360 -7.11 17.48 -16.17
CA PHE A 360 -8.05 16.41 -16.49
C PHE A 360 -8.92 16.70 -17.73
N GLN A 361 -8.88 17.92 -18.25
CA GLN A 361 -9.62 18.34 -19.43
C GLN A 361 -8.71 19.07 -20.43
N LEU A 362 -7.83 18.30 -21.07
CA LEU A 362 -6.90 18.78 -22.11
C LEU A 362 -7.19 18.11 -23.48
N PRO A 363 -8.38 18.35 -24.08
CA PRO A 363 -8.78 17.69 -25.33
C PRO A 363 -7.94 18.11 -26.55
N GLU A 364 -7.37 19.31 -26.56
CA GLU A 364 -6.61 19.82 -27.71
C GLU A 364 -5.15 19.32 -27.73
N VAL A 365 -4.49 19.29 -26.56
CA VAL A 365 -3.08 18.91 -26.41
C VAL A 365 -2.93 17.39 -26.47
N THR A 366 -3.42 16.68 -25.45
CA THR A 366 -3.26 15.23 -25.29
C THR A 366 -4.49 14.43 -25.71
N GLY A 367 -5.63 15.09 -25.95
CA GLY A 367 -6.90 14.40 -26.17
C GLY A 367 -7.50 13.82 -24.89
N ILE A 368 -6.97 14.19 -23.72
CA ILE A 368 -7.49 13.77 -22.43
C ILE A 368 -8.81 14.49 -22.16
N SER A 369 -9.81 13.71 -21.77
CA SER A 369 -11.09 14.21 -21.28
C SER A 369 -11.54 13.38 -20.10
N VAL A 370 -12.34 13.97 -19.22
CA VAL A 370 -12.88 13.27 -18.05
C VAL A 370 -13.62 11.97 -18.44
N GLY A 371 -14.34 11.97 -19.57
CA GLY A 371 -15.02 10.77 -20.07
C GLY A 371 -14.07 9.63 -20.42
N ARG A 372 -12.96 9.93 -21.10
CA ARG A 372 -11.91 8.93 -21.43
C ARG A 372 -11.21 8.42 -20.18
N LEU A 373 -10.93 9.31 -19.24
CA LEU A 373 -10.34 8.95 -17.94
C LEU A 373 -11.26 8.04 -17.14
N MET A 374 -12.57 8.31 -17.09
CA MET A 374 -13.56 7.41 -16.46
C MET A 374 -13.58 6.02 -17.11
N ILE A 375 -13.61 5.97 -18.45
CA ILE A 375 -13.53 4.69 -19.19
C ILE A 375 -12.24 3.96 -18.84
N LEU A 376 -11.10 4.65 -18.81
CA LEU A 376 -9.81 4.08 -18.42
C LEU A 376 -9.86 3.52 -16.99
N GLY A 377 -10.45 4.24 -16.03
CA GLY A 377 -10.63 3.77 -14.66
C GLY A 377 -11.41 2.45 -14.59
N PHE A 378 -12.54 2.33 -15.31
CA PHE A 378 -13.31 1.10 -15.36
C PHE A 378 -12.60 -0.04 -16.10
N LEU A 379 -11.88 0.25 -17.19
CA LEU A 379 -11.08 -0.73 -17.90
C LEU A 379 -9.97 -1.28 -17.00
N ILE A 380 -9.27 -0.41 -16.26
CA ILE A 380 -8.24 -0.83 -15.31
C ILE A 380 -8.85 -1.67 -14.20
N LEU A 381 -9.99 -1.29 -13.63
CA LEU A 381 -10.68 -2.09 -12.61
C LEU A 381 -11.02 -3.50 -13.11
N ALA A 382 -11.42 -3.64 -14.38
CA ALA A 382 -11.82 -4.93 -14.96
C ALA A 382 -10.64 -5.77 -15.46
N PHE A 383 -9.64 -5.17 -16.11
CA PHE A 383 -8.63 -5.87 -16.90
C PHE A 383 -7.23 -5.85 -16.32
N ARG A 384 -6.90 -4.93 -15.40
CA ARG A 384 -5.54 -4.86 -14.84
C ARG A 384 -5.19 -6.13 -14.09
N ARG A 385 -6.00 -6.52 -13.11
CA ARG A 385 -5.61 -7.52 -12.10
C ARG A 385 -6.46 -8.79 -12.12
N ILE A 386 -7.77 -8.69 -12.37
CA ILE A 386 -8.67 -9.84 -12.41
C ILE A 386 -8.18 -10.90 -13.41
N PRO A 387 -7.87 -10.58 -14.69
CA PRO A 387 -7.42 -11.59 -15.64
C PRO A 387 -6.10 -12.25 -15.21
N ALA A 388 -5.15 -11.46 -14.71
CA ALA A 388 -3.85 -11.94 -14.28
C ALA A 388 -3.97 -12.96 -13.13
N ILE A 389 -4.76 -12.67 -12.11
CA ILE A 389 -5.00 -13.60 -10.99
C ILE A 389 -5.75 -14.85 -11.46
N PHE A 390 -6.77 -14.72 -12.32
CA PHE A 390 -7.51 -15.87 -12.85
C PHE A 390 -6.65 -16.83 -13.68
N MET A 391 -5.58 -16.35 -14.32
CA MET A 391 -4.64 -17.21 -15.03
C MET A 391 -3.78 -18.06 -14.09
N VAL A 392 -3.45 -17.58 -12.89
CA VAL A 392 -2.46 -18.22 -12.01
C VAL A 392 -3.02 -18.81 -10.71
N TYR A 393 -4.24 -18.46 -10.28
CA TYR A 393 -4.73 -18.81 -8.93
C TYR A 393 -4.71 -20.32 -8.65
N LYS A 394 -4.94 -21.16 -9.67
CA LYS A 394 -4.88 -22.63 -9.56
C LYS A 394 -3.49 -23.17 -9.19
N VAL A 395 -2.43 -22.39 -9.42
CA VAL A 395 -1.04 -22.73 -9.07
C VAL A 395 -0.72 -22.35 -7.62
N MET A 396 -1.55 -21.53 -6.98
CA MET A 396 -1.38 -21.06 -5.60
C MET A 396 -2.53 -21.53 -4.67
N PRO A 397 -2.89 -22.84 -4.66
CA PRO A 397 -4.05 -23.34 -3.92
C PRO A 397 -3.92 -23.19 -2.40
N ALA A 398 -2.70 -22.97 -1.90
CA ALA A 398 -2.44 -22.80 -0.48
C ALA A 398 -2.76 -21.38 0.03
N CYS A 399 -2.94 -20.41 -0.87
CA CYS A 399 -3.32 -19.03 -0.55
C CYS A 399 -4.70 -18.67 -1.11
N VAL A 400 -5.04 -19.17 -2.31
CA VAL A 400 -6.31 -18.91 -3.01
C VAL A 400 -6.98 -20.24 -3.35
N LYS A 401 -8.08 -20.57 -2.68
CA LYS A 401 -8.76 -21.86 -2.80
C LYS A 401 -9.73 -21.90 -3.97
N ASP A 402 -10.58 -20.87 -4.07
CA ASP A 402 -11.71 -20.84 -4.99
C ASP A 402 -11.69 -19.63 -5.92
N TRP A 403 -12.45 -19.70 -7.01
CA TRP A 403 -12.60 -18.60 -7.95
C TRP A 403 -13.17 -17.32 -7.30
N LYS A 404 -13.93 -17.45 -6.21
CA LYS A 404 -14.45 -16.31 -5.43
C LYS A 404 -13.33 -15.57 -4.71
N GLU A 405 -12.39 -16.30 -4.12
CA GLU A 405 -11.19 -15.72 -3.49
C GLU A 405 -10.27 -15.11 -4.55
N ALA A 406 -10.14 -15.76 -5.71
CA ALA A 406 -9.39 -15.22 -6.84
C ALA A 406 -10.00 -13.90 -7.36
N LEU A 407 -11.33 -13.83 -7.48
CA LEU A 407 -12.03 -12.59 -7.84
C LEU A 407 -11.88 -11.52 -6.78
N PHE A 408 -11.98 -11.87 -5.50
CA PHE A 408 -11.76 -10.93 -4.40
C PHE A 408 -10.34 -10.35 -4.43
N MET A 409 -9.33 -11.22 -4.54
CA MET A 409 -7.92 -10.81 -4.66
C MET A 409 -7.68 -9.96 -5.90
N GLY A 410 -8.24 -10.37 -7.05
CA GLY A 410 -8.11 -9.67 -8.32
C GLY A 410 -8.78 -8.31 -8.31
N TYR A 411 -9.92 -8.17 -7.63
CA TYR A 411 -10.66 -6.91 -7.51
C TYR A 411 -9.97 -5.94 -6.57
N PHE A 412 -9.52 -6.39 -5.38
CA PHE A 412 -8.91 -5.52 -4.38
C PHE A 412 -7.42 -5.27 -4.64
N GLY A 413 -7.13 -4.65 -5.78
CA GLY A 413 -5.82 -4.10 -6.16
C GLY A 413 -5.80 -2.58 -6.27
N PRO A 414 -6.01 -1.87 -5.15
CA PRO A 414 -6.11 -0.42 -5.16
C PRO A 414 -4.81 0.25 -5.65
N ILE A 415 -4.97 1.43 -6.25
CA ILE A 415 -3.90 2.31 -6.71
C ILE A 415 -3.95 3.51 -5.77
N GLY A 416 -2.82 3.86 -5.16
CA GLY A 416 -2.78 4.84 -4.08
C GLY A 416 -1.50 5.68 -4.13
N ILE A 417 -0.94 5.98 -2.96
CA ILE A 417 0.21 6.86 -2.82
C ILE A 417 1.46 6.31 -3.51
N GLY A 418 1.59 4.98 -3.62
CA GLY A 418 2.67 4.34 -4.38
C GLY A 418 2.74 4.83 -5.84
N ALA A 419 1.58 4.99 -6.51
CA ALA A 419 1.56 5.49 -7.87
C ALA A 419 1.95 6.97 -7.98
N VAL A 420 1.64 7.76 -6.95
CA VAL A 420 2.09 9.17 -6.85
C VAL A 420 3.61 9.22 -6.68
N PHE A 421 4.19 8.35 -5.85
CA PHE A 421 5.64 8.21 -5.75
C PHE A 421 6.28 7.90 -7.11
N TYR A 422 5.76 6.90 -7.83
CA TYR A 422 6.30 6.51 -9.13
C TYR A 422 6.19 7.60 -10.19
N VAL A 423 5.07 8.34 -10.24
CA VAL A 423 4.90 9.40 -11.24
C VAL A 423 5.83 10.58 -11.00
N GLU A 424 6.01 10.99 -9.74
CA GLU A 424 6.96 12.07 -9.39
C GLU A 424 8.42 11.61 -9.61
N HIS A 425 8.74 10.36 -9.29
CA HIS A 425 10.06 9.81 -9.61
C HIS A 425 10.31 9.79 -11.12
N THR A 426 9.34 9.32 -11.90
CA THR A 426 9.43 9.24 -13.37
C THR A 426 9.56 10.62 -14.01
N ARG A 427 8.94 11.64 -13.42
CA ARG A 427 9.04 13.02 -13.88
C ARG A 427 10.47 13.55 -13.92
N HIS A 428 11.33 13.10 -12.99
CA HIS A 428 12.76 13.44 -13.01
C HIS A 428 13.57 12.70 -14.09
N LEU A 429 13.03 11.63 -14.67
CA LEU A 429 13.68 10.87 -15.74
C LEU A 429 13.42 11.45 -17.14
N PHE A 430 12.46 12.36 -17.30
CA PHE A 430 12.09 12.95 -18.58
C PHE A 430 12.28 14.48 -18.59
N PRO A 431 12.42 15.10 -19.78
CA PRO A 431 12.53 16.56 -19.91
C PRO A 431 11.31 17.27 -19.29
N LYS A 432 11.52 18.52 -18.84
CA LYS A 432 10.39 19.35 -18.39
C LYS A 432 9.46 19.68 -19.57
N PRO A 433 8.17 19.97 -19.31
CA PRO A 433 7.24 20.39 -20.36
C PRO A 433 7.83 21.52 -21.21
N GLY A 434 7.82 21.38 -22.54
CA GLY A 434 8.41 22.32 -23.49
C GLY A 434 9.90 22.12 -23.81
N GLU A 435 10.63 21.32 -23.05
CA GLU A 435 12.04 20.99 -23.29
C GLU A 435 12.23 19.66 -24.04
N ALA A 436 11.14 18.94 -24.33
CA ALA A 436 11.19 17.64 -24.98
C ALA A 436 11.66 17.73 -26.44
N SER A 437 12.59 16.85 -26.80
CA SER A 437 13.23 16.81 -28.13
C SER A 437 12.31 16.21 -29.19
N THR A 438 11.31 15.41 -28.78
CA THR A 438 10.38 14.71 -29.67
C THR A 438 8.94 14.92 -29.24
N GLU A 439 8.01 14.83 -30.19
CA GLU A 439 6.57 14.92 -29.88
C GLU A 439 6.09 13.75 -29.00
N GLU A 440 6.71 12.57 -29.13
CA GLU A 440 6.40 11.40 -28.30
C GLU A 440 6.69 11.64 -26.82
N GLU A 441 7.84 12.24 -26.50
CA GLU A 441 8.24 12.58 -25.12
C GLU A 441 7.36 13.69 -24.55
N GLU A 442 7.00 14.69 -25.35
CA GLU A 442 6.09 15.76 -24.94
C GLU A 442 4.70 15.22 -24.58
N ASN A 443 4.15 14.34 -25.44
CA ASN A 443 2.85 13.72 -25.21
C ASN A 443 2.87 12.80 -23.97
N LEU A 444 3.98 12.10 -23.73
CA LEU A 444 4.18 11.30 -22.53
C LEU A 444 4.14 12.18 -21.27
N VAL A 445 4.98 13.21 -21.20
CA VAL A 445 5.10 14.09 -20.02
C VAL A 445 3.77 14.79 -19.74
N ALA A 446 3.07 15.26 -20.78
CA ALA A 446 1.78 15.92 -20.65
C ALA A 446 0.64 14.98 -20.21
N ALA A 447 0.70 13.69 -20.55
CA ALA A 447 -0.34 12.73 -20.19
C ALA A 447 -0.10 12.03 -18.84
N MET A 448 1.16 11.88 -18.45
CA MET A 448 1.58 11.05 -17.32
C MET A 448 0.94 11.48 -15.99
N ILE A 449 1.08 12.76 -15.62
CA ILE A 449 0.53 13.31 -14.37
C ILE A 449 -1.01 13.18 -14.32
N PRO A 450 -1.79 13.74 -15.27
CA PRO A 450 -3.25 13.69 -15.17
C PRO A 450 -3.80 12.26 -15.20
N VAL A 451 -3.21 11.34 -15.97
CA VAL A 451 -3.65 9.94 -16.01
C VAL A 451 -3.42 9.25 -14.67
N VAL A 452 -2.22 9.36 -14.09
CA VAL A 452 -1.90 8.67 -12.83
C VAL A 452 -2.72 9.23 -11.67
N TYR A 453 -2.76 10.56 -11.50
CA TYR A 453 -3.53 11.18 -10.41
C TYR A 453 -5.03 10.88 -10.53
N PHE A 454 -5.58 10.87 -11.73
CA PHE A 454 -6.97 10.48 -11.93
C PHE A 454 -7.22 9.03 -11.50
N LEU A 455 -6.34 8.10 -11.89
CA LEU A 455 -6.47 6.69 -11.51
C LEU A 455 -6.34 6.46 -10.00
N VAL A 456 -5.47 7.23 -9.32
CA VAL A 456 -5.37 7.23 -7.86
C VAL A 456 -6.71 7.66 -7.23
N ILE A 457 -7.28 8.79 -7.66
CA ILE A 457 -8.57 9.28 -7.14
C ILE A 457 -9.68 8.27 -7.40
N PHE A 458 -9.80 7.81 -8.64
CA PHE A 458 -10.80 6.82 -9.04
C PHE A 458 -10.68 5.55 -8.19
N SER A 459 -9.46 5.07 -7.97
CA SER A 459 -9.21 3.85 -7.20
C SER A 459 -9.51 4.02 -5.72
N ILE A 460 -9.13 5.14 -5.10
CA ILE A 460 -9.45 5.47 -3.69
C ILE A 460 -10.97 5.52 -3.47
N VAL A 461 -11.69 6.17 -4.38
CA VAL A 461 -13.16 6.28 -4.30
C VAL A 461 -13.82 4.93 -4.50
N VAL A 462 -13.50 4.22 -5.58
CA VAL A 462 -14.14 2.94 -5.92
C VAL A 462 -13.83 1.89 -4.86
N HIS A 463 -12.55 1.59 -4.59
CA HIS A 463 -12.20 0.55 -3.61
C HIS A 463 -12.58 0.93 -2.18
N GLY A 464 -12.51 2.21 -1.83
CA GLY A 464 -12.93 2.72 -0.52
C GLY A 464 -14.42 2.50 -0.25
N LEU A 465 -15.27 2.61 -1.29
CA LEU A 465 -16.72 2.37 -1.19
C LEU A 465 -17.11 0.89 -1.41
N SER A 466 -16.25 0.10 -2.05
CA SER A 466 -16.54 -1.31 -2.34
C SER A 466 -16.63 -2.19 -1.10
N ILE A 467 -15.84 -1.94 -0.05
CA ILE A 467 -15.94 -2.70 1.21
C ILE A 467 -17.30 -2.45 1.91
N PRO A 468 -17.74 -1.20 2.12
CA PRO A 468 -19.09 -0.91 2.62
C PRO A 468 -20.19 -1.54 1.77
N ALA A 469 -20.08 -1.47 0.43
CA ALA A 469 -21.05 -2.07 -0.48
C ALA A 469 -21.07 -3.61 -0.36
N LEU A 470 -19.91 -4.24 -0.23
CA LEU A 470 -19.78 -5.68 -0.04
C LEU A 470 -20.35 -6.13 1.31
N ASP A 471 -20.13 -5.38 2.39
CA ASP A 471 -20.77 -5.62 3.69
C ASP A 471 -22.29 -5.52 3.60
N ALA A 472 -22.84 -4.49 2.94
CA ALA A 472 -24.28 -4.38 2.74
C ALA A 472 -24.84 -5.60 1.98
N PHE A 473 -24.13 -6.07 0.95
CA PHE A 473 -24.49 -7.28 0.22
C PHE A 473 -24.40 -8.55 1.10
N TYR A 474 -23.37 -8.67 1.93
CA TYR A 474 -23.16 -9.83 2.81
C TYR A 474 -24.21 -9.90 3.91
N ARG A 475 -24.61 -8.75 4.48
CA ARG A 475 -25.73 -8.64 5.41
C ARG A 475 -27.05 -9.02 4.74
N TYR A 476 -27.29 -8.55 3.52
CA TYR A 476 -28.47 -8.93 2.74
C TYR A 476 -28.53 -10.44 2.47
N LYS A 477 -27.39 -11.05 2.14
CA LYS A 477 -27.25 -12.50 1.91
C LYS A 477 -27.10 -13.33 3.18
N LYS A 478 -27.01 -12.70 4.36
CA LYS A 478 -26.80 -13.33 5.68
C LYS A 478 -25.61 -14.29 5.68
N ILE A 479 -24.50 -13.89 5.06
CA ILE A 479 -23.27 -14.69 5.05
C ILE A 479 -22.69 -14.72 6.48
N PRO A 480 -22.42 -15.90 7.06
CA PRO A 480 -21.85 -16.00 8.39
C PRO A 480 -20.39 -15.53 8.40
N PRO A 481 -19.89 -14.95 9.52
CA PRO A 481 -18.48 -14.66 9.68
C PRO A 481 -17.66 -15.95 9.76
N ILE A 482 -16.36 -15.83 9.48
CA ILE A 482 -15.40 -16.93 9.58
C ILE A 482 -15.15 -17.22 11.06
N GLU A 483 -15.46 -18.46 11.48
CA GLU A 483 -15.19 -18.94 12.83
C GLU A 483 -14.05 -19.96 12.77
N GLU A 484 -12.96 -19.70 13.49
CA GLU A 484 -11.85 -20.66 13.63
C GLU A 484 -12.14 -21.69 14.73
N ALA A 485 -11.64 -22.93 14.55
CA ALA A 485 -11.78 -24.01 15.52
C ALA A 485 -11.11 -23.70 16.87
N GLU A 486 -9.97 -23.00 16.83
CA GLU A 486 -9.21 -22.56 18.01
C GLU A 486 -9.08 -21.02 17.99
N PRO A 487 -10.08 -20.25 18.47
CA PRO A 487 -9.96 -18.80 18.54
C PRO A 487 -8.95 -18.36 19.61
N ALA A 488 -8.29 -17.22 19.39
CA ALA A 488 -7.39 -16.65 20.38
C ALA A 488 -8.20 -16.05 21.55
N GLU A 489 -7.86 -16.42 22.78
CA GLU A 489 -8.48 -15.86 23.98
C GLU A 489 -7.65 -14.67 24.48
N ILE A 490 -8.18 -13.45 24.32
CA ILE A 490 -7.51 -12.19 24.66
C ILE A 490 -8.18 -11.57 25.88
N ARG A 491 -7.38 -11.00 26.78
CA ARG A 491 -7.89 -10.26 27.94
C ARG A 491 -8.39 -8.88 27.52
N VAL A 492 -9.56 -8.48 28.03
CA VAL A 492 -10.06 -7.10 27.86
C VAL A 492 -9.25 -6.17 28.75
N LEU A 493 -8.62 -5.15 28.16
CA LEU A 493 -7.82 -4.17 28.89
C LEU A 493 -8.70 -3.07 29.50
N SER A 494 -9.74 -2.64 28.79
CA SER A 494 -10.66 -1.60 29.25
C SER A 494 -12.12 -1.96 28.96
N VAL A 495 -12.99 -1.67 29.94
CA VAL A 495 -14.45 -1.86 29.81
C VAL A 495 -15.05 -0.91 28.77
N HIS A 496 -14.38 0.21 28.50
CA HIS A 496 -14.81 1.23 27.54
C HIS A 496 -14.20 1.04 26.15
N GLU A 497 -13.31 0.07 25.98
CA GLU A 497 -12.72 -0.23 24.68
C GLU A 497 -13.74 -0.97 23.81
N PRO A 498 -13.97 -0.50 22.56
CA PRO A 498 -14.84 -1.22 21.64
C PRO A 498 -14.20 -2.56 21.29
N LEU A 499 -14.93 -3.64 21.50
CA LEU A 499 -14.43 -4.98 21.20
C LEU A 499 -14.10 -5.12 19.71
N PRO A 500 -13.01 -5.84 19.36
CA PRO A 500 -12.72 -6.15 17.98
C PRO A 500 -13.91 -6.84 17.30
N ASN A 501 -14.05 -6.62 16.00
CA ASN A 501 -15.05 -7.34 15.22
C ASN A 501 -14.74 -8.85 15.20
N ASN A 502 -15.79 -9.67 15.05
CA ASN A 502 -15.68 -11.13 15.05
C ASN A 502 -15.22 -11.74 16.39
N THR A 503 -15.74 -11.19 17.49
CA THR A 503 -15.41 -11.62 18.85
C THR A 503 -16.60 -12.22 19.59
N ARG A 504 -16.31 -13.13 20.53
CA ARG A 504 -17.29 -13.65 21.50
C ARG A 504 -16.78 -13.43 22.92
N VAL A 505 -17.59 -12.79 23.75
CA VAL A 505 -17.23 -12.44 25.14
C VAL A 505 -17.39 -13.66 26.05
N ASP A 506 -16.36 -13.95 26.85
CA ASP A 506 -16.47 -14.83 28.01
C ASP A 506 -16.56 -14.01 29.30
N ALA A 507 -17.79 -13.84 29.79
CA ALA A 507 -18.07 -13.11 31.02
C ALA A 507 -17.45 -13.77 32.28
N LYS A 508 -17.10 -15.06 32.24
CA LYS A 508 -16.53 -15.76 33.40
C LYS A 508 -15.05 -15.46 33.58
N ARG A 509 -14.31 -15.27 32.48
CA ARG A 509 -12.86 -15.07 32.46
C ARG A 509 -12.44 -13.62 32.22
N ASN A 510 -13.41 -12.72 31.99
CA ASN A 510 -13.16 -11.34 31.57
C ASN A 510 -12.24 -11.27 30.35
N SER A 511 -12.49 -12.18 29.41
CA SER A 511 -11.71 -12.40 28.19
C SER A 511 -12.65 -12.49 26.99
N VAL A 512 -12.06 -12.44 25.80
CA VAL A 512 -12.77 -12.40 24.54
C VAL A 512 -12.10 -13.36 23.58
N TYR A 513 -12.89 -14.23 22.98
CA TYR A 513 -12.45 -15.10 21.89
C TYR A 513 -12.47 -14.31 20.59
N GLN A 514 -11.30 -14.06 20.02
CA GLN A 514 -11.14 -13.42 18.72
C GLN A 514 -10.90 -14.48 17.65
N HIS A 515 -11.76 -14.49 16.63
CA HIS A 515 -11.62 -15.37 15.47
C HIS A 515 -10.90 -14.66 14.32
N ASN A 516 -10.19 -15.44 13.48
CA ASN A 516 -9.61 -15.02 12.20
C ASN A 516 -8.64 -13.83 12.34
N ARG A 517 -7.77 -13.89 13.35
CA ARG A 517 -6.73 -12.88 13.60
C ARG A 517 -5.65 -12.92 12.51
N PHE A 518 -5.15 -11.74 12.11
CA PHE A 518 -4.10 -11.62 11.09
C PHE A 518 -2.75 -12.16 11.56
N SER A 519 -2.19 -11.57 12.62
CA SER A 519 -0.87 -11.94 13.16
C SER A 519 -0.98 -13.09 14.17
N ARG A 520 -0.08 -14.07 14.06
CA ARG A 520 0.10 -15.12 15.07
C ARG A 520 1.59 -15.32 15.36
N PRO A 521 2.06 -15.04 16.59
CA PRO A 521 3.45 -15.21 16.95
C PRO A 521 3.78 -16.69 17.14
N VAL A 522 5.04 -17.05 16.90
CA VAL A 522 5.54 -18.43 17.07
C VAL A 522 6.01 -18.60 18.53
N SER A 523 5.10 -18.62 19.50
CA SER A 523 5.50 -18.72 20.92
C SER A 523 5.38 -20.11 21.52
N MET A 524 6.41 -20.48 22.31
CA MET A 524 6.45 -21.61 23.25
C MET A 524 6.43 -21.14 24.72
N GLY A 525 6.27 -19.83 24.98
CA GLY A 525 6.28 -19.18 26.32
C GLY A 525 4.93 -18.58 26.72
N PRO A 526 4.74 -18.12 27.98
CA PRO A 526 3.47 -17.50 28.39
C PRO A 526 3.35 -16.11 27.77
N GLY A 527 2.38 -15.94 26.88
CA GLY A 527 2.00 -14.65 26.25
C GLY A 527 0.79 -14.02 26.94
N PRO A 528 0.21 -12.94 26.36
CA PRO A 528 -1.03 -12.32 26.86
C PRO A 528 -2.26 -13.20 26.61
N GLU A 529 -2.14 -14.19 25.73
CA GLU A 529 -3.17 -15.19 25.44
C GLU A 529 -3.31 -16.17 26.61
N LEU A 530 -4.55 -16.45 27.02
CA LEU A 530 -4.84 -17.43 28.07
C LEU A 530 -4.64 -18.88 27.59
N TYR A 531 -4.54 -19.11 26.27
CA TYR A 531 -4.35 -20.43 25.64
C TYR A 531 -3.29 -20.36 24.52
N ARG A 532 -2.51 -21.44 24.30
CA ARG A 532 -1.40 -21.48 23.32
C ARG A 532 -1.74 -22.33 22.10
N TRP A 533 -1.27 -21.89 20.93
CA TRP A 533 -1.40 -22.60 19.66
C TRP A 533 -0.42 -23.77 19.51
N ASN A 534 -0.86 -24.87 18.87
CA ASN A 534 0.01 -25.99 18.51
C ASN A 534 0.41 -25.89 17.02
N ASN A 535 1.71 -25.77 16.72
CA ASN A 535 2.25 -25.50 15.37
C ASN A 535 2.12 -26.65 14.34
N GLN A 536 1.25 -27.64 14.57
CA GLN A 536 1.13 -28.84 13.73
C GLN A 536 -0.31 -29.09 13.25
N ALA A 537 -0.91 -28.14 12.52
CA ALA A 537 -2.00 -28.47 11.59
C ALA A 537 -2.34 -27.28 10.67
N ARG A 538 -2.71 -27.63 9.44
CA ARG A 538 -3.30 -26.73 8.43
C ARG A 538 -4.74 -26.39 8.85
N ASP A 539 -4.91 -25.52 9.82
CA ASP A 539 -6.24 -25.25 10.40
C ASP A 539 -7.22 -24.51 9.47
N SER A 540 -6.71 -23.87 8.43
CA SER A 540 -7.55 -23.34 7.36
C SER A 540 -8.21 -24.45 6.52
N ASP A 541 -7.72 -25.70 6.55
CA ASP A 541 -8.33 -26.86 5.87
C ASP A 541 -9.34 -27.61 6.77
N ALA A 542 -9.13 -27.65 8.08
CA ALA A 542 -10.05 -28.30 9.03
C ALA A 542 -11.37 -27.53 9.17
N THR A 543 -11.30 -26.20 9.23
CA THR A 543 -12.44 -25.30 9.38
C THR A 543 -13.39 -25.31 8.17
N PHE A 544 -12.86 -25.55 6.95
CA PHE A 544 -13.67 -25.62 5.73
C PHE A 544 -14.37 -26.99 5.57
N ARG A 545 -13.79 -28.06 6.14
CA ARG A 545 -14.34 -29.42 6.07
C ARG A 545 -15.33 -29.72 7.21
N SER A 546 -15.21 -29.07 8.37
CA SER A 546 -16.17 -29.28 9.47
C SER A 546 -17.57 -28.75 9.16
N ASN A 547 -17.71 -27.79 8.23
CA ASN A 547 -19.01 -27.28 7.81
C ASN A 547 -19.82 -28.23 6.91
N SER A 548 -19.30 -29.42 6.55
CA SER A 548 -20.05 -30.43 5.80
C SER A 548 -20.56 -31.59 6.65
N GLN A 549 -20.27 -31.66 7.95
CA GLN A 549 -20.81 -32.70 8.83
C GLN A 549 -21.14 -32.19 10.25
N SER A 550 -22.43 -32.31 10.60
CA SER A 550 -23.02 -32.38 11.95
C SER A 550 -23.18 -31.05 12.74
N GLU A 551 -24.33 -30.70 13.32
CA GLU A 551 -25.73 -31.15 13.25
C GLU A 551 -26.58 -30.11 14.01
N ALA A 552 -27.89 -30.20 13.82
CA ALA A 552 -28.96 -29.33 14.32
C ALA A 552 -29.17 -29.34 15.85
N VAL A 553 -28.12 -29.45 16.65
CA VAL A 553 -28.23 -29.42 18.11
C VAL A 553 -27.81 -28.04 18.60
N ASN A 554 -28.81 -27.24 18.98
CA ASN A 554 -28.91 -26.57 20.28
C ASN A 554 -29.53 -25.15 20.30
N TYR A 555 -30.45 -24.85 19.40
CA TYR A 555 -31.23 -23.61 19.47
C TYR A 555 -32.23 -23.61 20.65
N ALA A 556 -32.75 -24.79 21.03
CA ALA A 556 -33.70 -24.94 22.13
C ALA A 556 -33.07 -24.72 23.53
N GLN A 557 -31.84 -25.18 23.80
CA GLN A 557 -31.19 -24.91 25.09
C GLN A 557 -30.69 -23.46 25.19
N LYS A 558 -30.34 -22.81 24.07
CA LYS A 558 -30.05 -21.35 24.05
C LYS A 558 -31.27 -20.51 24.45
N LEU A 559 -32.47 -20.88 23.99
CA LEU A 559 -33.71 -20.20 24.37
C LEU A 559 -34.10 -20.44 25.84
N GLN A 560 -33.84 -21.63 26.40
CA GLN A 560 -34.05 -21.90 27.83
C GLN A 560 -33.06 -21.15 28.73
N ALA A 561 -31.80 -21.03 28.32
CA ALA A 561 -30.80 -20.27 29.07
C ALA A 561 -31.09 -18.75 29.09
N ILE A 562 -31.66 -18.21 28.01
CA ILE A 562 -32.08 -16.80 27.95
C ILE A 562 -33.28 -16.54 28.86
N ARG A 563 -34.31 -17.41 28.85
CA ARG A 563 -35.46 -17.29 29.75
C ARG A 563 -35.08 -17.39 31.23
N PHE A 564 -34.15 -18.29 31.57
CA PHE A 564 -33.68 -18.43 32.95
C PHE A 564 -32.89 -17.22 33.44
N ALA A 565 -32.16 -16.53 32.54
CA ALA A 565 -31.45 -15.30 32.86
C ALA A 565 -32.39 -14.09 33.04
N GLU A 566 -33.49 -14.04 32.28
CA GLU A 566 -34.53 -13.02 32.42
C GLU A 566 -35.32 -13.18 33.73
N ASP A 567 -35.69 -14.41 34.10
CA ASP A 567 -36.39 -14.71 35.36
C ASP A 567 -35.53 -14.38 36.58
N TYR A 568 -34.23 -14.71 36.54
CA TYR A 568 -33.28 -14.39 37.62
C TYR A 568 -33.00 -12.88 37.77
N ALA A 569 -33.04 -12.12 36.67
CA ALA A 569 -32.89 -10.66 36.69
C ALA A 569 -34.12 -9.98 37.31
N HIS A 570 -35.32 -10.49 37.03
CA HIS A 570 -36.58 -10.02 37.61
C HIS A 570 -36.69 -10.30 39.12
N GLU A 571 -36.26 -11.47 39.57
CA GLU A 571 -36.28 -11.83 40.99
C GLU A 571 -35.31 -10.96 41.82
N LYS A 572 -34.17 -10.58 41.23
CA LYS A 572 -33.16 -9.72 41.86
C LYS A 572 -33.57 -8.24 41.92
N THR A 573 -34.48 -7.79 41.05
CA THR A 573 -35.04 -6.43 41.09
C THR A 573 -36.14 -6.29 42.15
N ASN A 574 -36.92 -7.34 42.38
CA ASN A 574 -37.96 -7.35 43.42
C ASN A 574 -37.41 -7.51 44.85
N LEU A 575 -36.19 -8.02 45.02
CA LEU A 575 -35.50 -8.11 46.32
C LEU A 575 -34.79 -6.80 46.74
N ARG A 576 -34.85 -5.75 45.93
CA ARG A 576 -34.24 -4.43 46.20
C ARG A 576 -35.27 -3.29 46.37
N GLN A 577 -36.56 -3.61 46.40
CA GLN A 577 -37.64 -2.76 46.92
C GLN A 577 -38.10 -3.33 48.25
#